data_AF-A0A7R9QXY4-F1
#
_entry.id   AF-A0A7R9QXY4-F1
#
_cell.length_a   1.000
_cell.length_b   1.000
_cell.length_c   1.000
_cell.angle_alpha   90.00
_cell.angle_beta   90.00
_cell.angle_gamma   90.00
#
_symmetry.space_group_name_H-M   'P 1'
#
loop_
_entity.id
_entity.type
_entity.pdbx_description
1 polymer ?
#
loop_
_entity_poly.entity_id
_entity_poly.type
_entity_poly.pdbx_seq_one_letter_code
_entity_poly.pdbx_strand_id
1 'polypeptide(L)'
;FKLEEQQIPKLVTEVFQKLARVHAMDVPIKRTHWFFTEMDRFYGLAQNNLNIHINNNEYNLETFKKYDLKTELEFIQQLLVKSKSPMVFTHNDFRSSNIMVLEDNNNNNNDLSDGQVVLCDFEYSSYGFRGHDMGIILSEWGRSISDFAKPYTFPDDSVLLSLIDIYIKESQICEVAYKGYWHIKDQLKEQHFFDNL
;
A
#
# COMPACT_ATOMS: atom_id res chain seq x y z
N PHE A 1 14.60 -0.33 2.99
CA PHE A 1 14.29 -1.69 2.53
C PHE A 1 14.71 -1.87 1.08
N LYS A 2 16.02 -1.79 0.85
CA LYS A 2 16.66 -1.84 -0.47
C LYS A 2 16.71 -3.28 -1.01
N LEU A 3 17.12 -3.42 -2.26
CA LEU A 3 17.16 -4.70 -2.96
C LEU A 3 17.97 -5.77 -2.20
N GLU A 4 19.11 -5.40 -1.64
CA GLU A 4 19.96 -6.27 -0.82
C GLU A 4 19.28 -6.70 0.49
N GLU A 5 18.51 -5.80 1.12
CA GLU A 5 17.78 -6.06 2.36
C GLU A 5 16.58 -6.99 2.12
N GLN A 6 15.98 -6.96 0.92
CA GLN A 6 14.92 -7.88 0.49
C GLN A 6 15.39 -9.34 0.38
N GLN A 7 16.72 -9.58 0.32
CA GLN A 7 17.28 -10.94 0.33
C GLN A 7 17.45 -11.50 1.75
N ILE A 8 17.21 -10.71 2.79
CA ILE A 8 17.41 -11.10 4.19
C ILE A 8 16.05 -11.57 4.77
N PRO A 9 15.83 -12.88 4.98
CA PRO A 9 14.51 -13.41 5.31
C PRO A 9 13.90 -12.83 6.59
N LYS A 10 14.74 -12.51 7.58
CA LYS A 10 14.27 -11.92 8.84
C LYS A 10 13.74 -10.50 8.64
N LEU A 11 14.42 -9.67 7.85
CA LEU A 11 13.95 -8.31 7.53
C LEU A 11 12.66 -8.35 6.73
N VAL A 12 12.59 -9.23 5.73
CA VAL A 12 11.35 -9.48 4.96
C VAL A 12 10.20 -9.85 5.90
N THR A 13 10.45 -10.78 6.83
CA THR A 13 9.45 -11.20 7.81
C THR A 13 8.99 -10.00 8.66
N GLU A 14 9.93 -9.22 9.20
CA GLU A 14 9.60 -8.07 10.04
C GLU A 14 8.82 -6.97 9.29
N VAL A 15 9.15 -6.71 8.02
CA VAL A 15 8.42 -5.75 7.16
C VAL A 15 6.97 -6.16 7.00
N PHE A 16 6.71 -7.40 6.61
CA PHE A 16 5.34 -7.88 6.39
C PHE A 16 4.55 -8.05 7.68
N GLN A 17 5.23 -8.34 8.80
CA GLN A 17 4.61 -8.29 10.13
C GLN A 17 4.21 -6.87 10.51
N LYS A 18 5.09 -5.87 10.28
CA LYS A 18 4.76 -4.47 10.56
C LYS A 18 3.64 -3.95 9.67
N LEU A 19 3.57 -4.37 8.41
CA LEU A 19 2.43 -4.09 7.55
C LEU A 19 1.11 -4.62 8.16
N ALA A 20 1.11 -5.87 8.62
CA ALA A 20 -0.05 -6.45 9.31
C ALA A 20 -0.43 -5.67 10.57
N ARG A 21 0.55 -5.23 11.36
CA ARG A 21 0.33 -4.43 12.57
C ARG A 21 -0.22 -3.04 12.25
N VAL A 22 0.26 -2.37 11.19
CA VAL A 22 -0.31 -1.11 10.70
C VAL A 22 -1.77 -1.31 10.31
N HIS A 23 -2.07 -2.35 9.54
CA HIS A 23 -3.45 -2.69 9.16
C HIS A 23 -4.35 -3.07 10.35
N ALA A 24 -3.78 -3.44 11.49
CA ALA A 24 -4.51 -3.70 12.72
C ALA A 24 -4.70 -2.45 13.61
N MET A 25 -4.12 -1.30 13.27
CA MET A 25 -4.27 -0.09 14.07
C MET A 25 -5.70 0.45 14.01
N ASP A 26 -6.22 0.86 15.18
CA ASP A 26 -7.46 1.62 15.30
C ASP A 26 -7.13 3.09 15.58
N VAL A 27 -7.09 3.88 14.51
CA VAL A 27 -6.71 5.29 14.55
C VAL A 27 -7.98 6.15 14.57
N PRO A 28 -8.12 7.12 15.48
CA PRO A 28 -9.35 7.92 15.63
C PRO A 28 -9.48 9.00 14.55
N ILE A 29 -9.50 8.58 13.28
CA ILE A 29 -9.71 9.41 12.09
C ILE A 29 -10.93 8.92 11.30
N LYS A 30 -11.37 9.71 10.32
CA LYS A 30 -12.53 9.35 9.49
C LYS A 30 -12.22 8.14 8.61
N ARG A 31 -13.20 7.23 8.54
CA ARG A 31 -13.21 6.07 7.64
C ARG A 31 -13.91 6.45 6.33
N THR A 32 -13.17 7.13 5.45
CA THR A 32 -13.70 7.67 4.18
C THR A 32 -12.92 7.13 2.99
N HIS A 33 -13.49 7.24 1.79
CA HIS A 33 -12.80 7.00 0.51
C HIS A 33 -11.82 8.14 0.16
N TRP A 34 -10.88 8.43 1.08
CA TRP A 34 -9.98 9.57 0.97
C TRP A 34 -9.19 9.54 -0.34
N PHE A 35 -8.67 8.37 -0.73
CA PHE A 35 -7.94 8.19 -1.98
C PHE A 35 -8.75 8.65 -3.20
N PHE A 36 -9.97 8.16 -3.38
CA PHE A 36 -10.81 8.54 -4.53
C PHE A 36 -11.25 10.00 -4.48
N THR A 37 -11.51 10.52 -3.28
CA THR A 37 -11.84 11.94 -3.08
C THR A 37 -10.68 12.84 -3.54
N GLU A 38 -9.45 12.47 -3.19
CA GLU A 38 -8.25 13.20 -3.63
C GLU A 38 -7.99 13.01 -5.12
N MET A 39 -8.17 11.81 -5.68
CA MET A 39 -8.04 11.60 -7.13
C MET A 39 -9.01 12.46 -7.93
N ASP A 40 -10.27 12.56 -7.51
CA ASP A 40 -11.25 13.44 -8.14
C ASP A 40 -10.86 14.92 -8.02
N ARG A 41 -10.37 15.34 -6.85
CA ARG A 41 -9.87 16.70 -6.64
C ARG A 41 -8.67 17.00 -7.54
N PHE A 42 -7.70 16.10 -7.63
CA PHE A 42 -6.53 16.26 -8.50
C PHE A 42 -6.91 16.29 -9.97
N TYR A 43 -7.85 15.44 -10.40
CA TYR A 43 -8.37 15.45 -11.76
C TYR A 43 -9.04 16.81 -12.09
N GLY A 44 -9.91 17.32 -11.21
CA GLY A 44 -10.52 18.64 -11.39
C GLY A 44 -9.50 19.79 -11.42
N LEU A 45 -8.47 19.75 -10.58
CA LEU A 45 -7.38 20.71 -10.63
C LEU A 45 -6.57 20.63 -11.92
N ALA A 46 -6.30 19.42 -12.41
CA ALA A 46 -5.62 19.20 -13.67
C ALA A 46 -6.43 19.80 -14.83
N GLN A 47 -7.74 19.56 -14.88
CA GLN A 47 -8.63 20.15 -15.88
C GLN A 47 -8.69 21.68 -15.84
N ASN A 48 -8.70 22.27 -14.63
CA ASN A 48 -8.85 23.72 -14.48
C ASN A 48 -7.54 24.50 -14.68
N ASN A 49 -6.39 23.92 -14.30
CA ASN A 49 -5.11 24.62 -14.32
C ASN A 49 -4.24 24.24 -15.51
N LEU A 50 -4.34 23.01 -15.99
CA LEU A 50 -3.75 22.63 -17.26
C LEU A 50 -4.81 22.95 -18.29
N ASN A 51 -4.59 23.96 -19.13
CA ASN A 51 -5.24 23.95 -20.43
C ASN A 51 -4.79 22.63 -21.10
N ILE A 52 -5.56 21.54 -20.98
CA ILE A 52 -5.20 20.22 -21.54
C ILE A 52 -5.23 20.25 -23.09
N HIS A 53 -5.13 21.43 -23.71
CA HIS A 53 -4.32 21.62 -24.90
C HIS A 53 -2.84 21.64 -24.53
N ILE A 54 -2.36 20.54 -23.93
CA ILE A 54 -0.94 20.33 -23.74
C ILE A 54 -0.33 20.41 -25.14
N ASN A 55 0.71 21.22 -25.30
CA ASN A 55 1.43 21.32 -26.57
C ASN A 55 1.99 19.94 -26.89
N ASN A 56 1.28 19.21 -27.76
CA ASN A 56 1.38 17.77 -28.00
C ASN A 56 2.80 17.27 -28.35
N ASN A 57 3.71 18.20 -28.65
CA ASN A 57 5.06 17.91 -29.08
C ASN A 57 6.06 17.75 -27.92
N GLU A 58 5.70 18.16 -26.70
CA GLU A 58 6.65 18.23 -25.57
C GLU A 58 6.53 17.04 -24.59
N TYR A 59 5.34 16.44 -24.49
CA TYR A 59 5.08 15.29 -23.63
C TYR A 59 4.39 14.21 -24.48
N ASN A 60 4.89 12.97 -24.47
CA ASN A 60 4.32 11.86 -25.22
C ASN A 60 2.97 11.42 -24.59
N LEU A 61 1.90 12.14 -24.92
CA LEU A 61 0.58 12.01 -24.30
C LEU A 61 -0.39 11.13 -25.11
N GLU A 62 0.10 10.33 -26.06
CA GLU A 62 -0.76 9.46 -26.88
C GLU A 62 -1.66 8.55 -26.04
N THR A 63 -1.19 8.10 -24.87
CA THR A 63 -2.00 7.35 -23.89
C THR A 63 -3.20 8.16 -23.39
N PHE A 64 -3.00 9.44 -23.03
CA PHE A 64 -4.07 10.31 -22.53
C PHE A 64 -5.05 10.76 -23.64
N LYS A 65 -4.66 10.65 -24.91
CA LYS A 65 -5.59 10.83 -26.04
C LYS A 65 -6.46 9.60 -26.27
N LYS A 66 -5.92 8.42 -25.96
CA LYS A 66 -6.59 7.13 -26.19
C LYS A 66 -7.56 6.77 -25.07
N TYR A 67 -7.22 7.11 -23.82
CA TYR A 67 -8.00 6.73 -22.65
C TYR A 67 -8.46 7.97 -21.88
N ASP A 68 -9.74 7.99 -21.51
CA ASP A 68 -10.29 9.03 -20.65
C ASP A 68 -9.99 8.71 -19.18
N LEU A 69 -9.26 9.59 -18.51
CA LEU A 69 -8.80 9.35 -17.14
C LEU A 69 -9.95 9.19 -16.13
N LYS A 70 -11.08 9.88 -16.34
CA LYS A 70 -12.22 9.76 -15.42
C LYS A 70 -12.85 8.36 -15.55
N THR A 71 -13.03 7.90 -16.78
CA THR A 71 -13.51 6.54 -17.09
C THR A 71 -12.58 5.46 -16.52
N GLU A 72 -11.26 5.62 -16.66
CA GLU A 72 -10.28 4.68 -16.10
C GLU A 72 -10.29 4.67 -14.57
N LEU A 73 -10.45 5.84 -13.92
CA LEU A 73 -10.56 5.94 -12.46
C LEU A 73 -11.82 5.24 -11.95
N GLU A 74 -12.97 5.43 -12.62
CA GLU A 74 -14.23 4.75 -12.31
C GLU A 74 -14.11 3.23 -12.48
N PHE A 75 -13.42 2.77 -13.53
CA PHE A 75 -13.14 1.36 -13.74
C PHE A 75 -12.31 0.75 -12.60
N ILE A 76 -11.22 1.42 -12.17
CA ILE A 76 -10.40 0.99 -11.04
C ILE A 76 -11.22 0.94 -9.75
N GLN A 77 -12.06 1.95 -9.50
CA GLN A 77 -12.96 1.99 -8.35
C GLN A 77 -13.88 0.76 -8.33
N GLN A 78 -14.52 0.43 -9.45
CA GLN A 78 -15.39 -0.75 -9.56
C GLN A 78 -14.63 -2.07 -9.31
N LEU A 79 -13.39 -2.19 -9.79
CA LEU A 79 -12.55 -3.36 -9.52
C LEU A 79 -12.23 -3.50 -8.03
N LEU A 80 -11.87 -2.40 -7.37
CA LEU A 80 -11.54 -2.39 -5.95
C LEU A 80 -12.75 -2.77 -5.09
N VAL A 81 -13.94 -2.26 -5.39
CA VAL A 81 -15.19 -2.67 -4.72
C VAL A 81 -15.46 -4.16 -4.93
N LYS A 82 -15.31 -4.67 -6.16
CA LYS A 82 -15.50 -6.10 -6.48
C LYS A 82 -14.50 -7.02 -5.80
N SER A 83 -13.30 -6.54 -5.47
CA SER A 83 -12.26 -7.32 -4.80
C SER A 83 -12.66 -7.79 -3.40
N LYS A 84 -13.62 -7.09 -2.76
CA LYS A 84 -14.03 -7.32 -1.36
C LYS A 84 -12.84 -7.30 -0.39
N SER A 85 -11.81 -6.52 -0.72
CA SER A 85 -10.66 -6.32 0.15
C SER A 85 -11.11 -5.62 1.44
N PRO A 86 -10.66 -6.07 2.63
CA PRO A 86 -10.97 -5.39 3.88
C PRO A 86 -10.48 -3.94 3.90
N MET A 87 -11.31 -3.04 4.44
CA MET A 87 -10.90 -1.70 4.80
C MET A 87 -10.18 -1.71 6.15
N VAL A 88 -8.98 -1.13 6.18
CA VAL A 88 -8.09 -1.07 7.33
C VAL A 88 -7.37 0.27 7.35
N PHE A 89 -6.69 0.61 8.44
CA PHE A 89 -5.76 1.72 8.42
C PHE A 89 -4.57 1.37 7.52
N THR A 90 -4.35 2.13 6.46
CA THR A 90 -3.28 1.93 5.48
C THR A 90 -2.27 3.06 5.57
N HIS A 91 -1.01 2.75 5.26
CA HIS A 91 0.05 3.74 5.10
C HIS A 91 -0.16 4.59 3.84
N ASN A 92 -0.68 3.98 2.77
CA ASN A 92 -0.88 4.52 1.42
C ASN A 92 0.39 4.87 0.62
N ASP A 93 1.56 4.77 1.27
CA ASP A 93 2.86 4.92 0.64
C ASP A 93 3.84 3.90 1.22
N PHE A 94 3.36 2.65 1.37
CA PHE A 94 4.12 1.55 1.98
C PHE A 94 5.20 1.02 1.02
N ARG A 95 6.25 1.81 0.85
CA ARG A 95 7.30 1.59 -0.15
C ARG A 95 8.69 1.53 0.46
N SER A 96 9.65 1.05 -0.31
CA SER A 96 11.01 0.75 0.13
C SER A 96 11.76 1.95 0.74
N SER A 97 11.48 3.17 0.28
CA SER A 97 12.08 4.41 0.79
C SER A 97 11.58 4.80 2.18
N ASN A 98 10.37 4.36 2.57
CA ASN A 98 9.72 4.69 3.84
C ASN A 98 9.91 3.60 4.89
N ILE A 99 10.67 2.55 4.55
CA ILE A 99 11.02 1.44 5.42
C ILE A 99 12.52 1.53 5.72
N MET A 100 12.86 2.03 6.90
CA MET A 100 14.24 2.12 7.36
C MET A 100 14.67 0.80 7.97
N VAL A 101 15.87 0.33 7.60
CA VAL A 101 16.55 -0.80 8.25
C VAL A 101 17.68 -0.21 9.08
N LEU A 102 17.65 -0.46 10.38
CA LEU A 102 18.67 0.02 11.31
C LEU A 102 19.93 -0.84 11.18
N GLU A 103 21.10 -0.21 11.15
CA GLU A 103 22.38 -0.92 11.21
C GLU A 103 22.53 -1.59 12.58
N ASP A 104 22.88 -2.87 12.57
CA ASP A 104 23.17 -3.59 13.81
C ASP A 104 24.56 -3.16 14.31
N ASN A 105 24.59 -2.33 15.35
CA ASN A 105 25.85 -1.92 15.97
C ASN A 105 26.55 -3.06 16.73
N ASN A 106 25.93 -4.25 16.83
CA ASN A 106 26.54 -5.43 17.43
C ASN A 106 27.08 -6.39 16.37
N ASN A 107 28.25 -6.05 15.82
CA ASN A 107 29.04 -6.84 14.85
C ASN A 107 29.45 -8.28 15.28
N ASN A 108 28.89 -8.84 16.36
CA ASN A 108 29.37 -10.09 16.95
C ASN A 108 28.32 -11.21 17.08
N ASN A 109 27.04 -10.98 16.76
CA ASN A 109 26.06 -12.06 16.74
C ASN A 109 25.33 -12.04 15.41
N ASN A 110 25.39 -13.16 14.66
CA ASN A 110 24.58 -13.39 13.47
C ASN A 110 23.05 -13.49 13.77
N ASP A 111 22.64 -13.18 15.00
CA ASP A 111 21.27 -13.09 15.44
C ASP A 111 20.83 -11.63 15.33
N LEU A 112 20.32 -11.28 14.15
CA LEU A 112 19.53 -10.06 13.97
C LEU A 112 18.46 -10.01 15.09
N SER A 113 18.42 -8.94 15.87
CA SER A 113 17.40 -8.77 16.93
C SER A 113 16.06 -8.30 16.34
N ASP A 114 14.95 -8.57 17.04
CA ASP A 114 13.65 -8.03 16.61
C ASP A 114 13.64 -6.50 16.78
N GLY A 115 13.10 -5.76 15.80
CA GLY A 115 12.98 -4.30 15.88
C GLY A 115 13.97 -3.52 15.02
N GLN A 116 14.56 -4.14 13.99
CA GLN A 116 15.48 -3.47 13.07
C GLN A 116 14.77 -2.70 11.96
N VAL A 117 13.47 -2.92 11.78
CA VAL A 117 12.67 -2.21 10.76
C VAL A 117 11.89 -1.07 11.40
N VAL A 118 12.02 0.13 10.87
CA VAL A 118 11.23 1.30 11.28
C VAL A 118 10.44 1.82 10.08
N LEU A 119 9.12 1.97 10.28
CA LEU A 119 8.23 2.58 9.28
C LEU A 119 8.14 4.09 9.56
N CYS A 120 8.16 4.91 8.52
CA CYS A 120 8.07 6.36 8.62
C CYS A 120 7.17 6.93 7.53
N ASP A 121 6.88 8.23 7.63
CA ASP A 121 6.16 8.99 6.61
C ASP A 121 4.68 8.59 6.42
N PHE A 122 3.92 8.65 7.51
CA PHE A 122 2.48 8.36 7.54
C PHE A 122 1.61 9.53 7.04
N GLU A 123 2.14 10.45 6.22
CA GLU A 123 1.43 11.68 5.84
C GLU A 123 0.18 11.43 4.97
N TYR A 124 0.19 10.35 4.19
CA TYR A 124 -0.94 9.92 3.36
C TYR A 124 -1.83 8.88 4.03
N SER A 125 -1.54 8.50 5.27
CA SER A 125 -2.21 7.38 5.91
C SER A 125 -3.69 7.67 6.19
N SER A 126 -4.54 6.72 5.85
CA SER A 126 -6.00 6.82 6.02
C SER A 126 -6.62 5.43 6.06
N TYR A 127 -7.94 5.33 6.23
CA TYR A 127 -8.60 4.04 6.05
C TYR A 127 -8.82 3.75 4.57
N GLY A 128 -8.37 2.58 4.12
CA GLY A 128 -8.43 2.17 2.72
C GLY A 128 -8.35 0.65 2.56
N PHE A 129 -8.37 0.19 1.31
CA PHE A 129 -8.23 -1.24 1.01
C PHE A 129 -6.81 -1.71 1.32
N ARG A 130 -6.66 -2.73 2.16
CA ARG A 130 -5.33 -3.29 2.53
C ARG A 130 -4.47 -3.71 1.34
N GLY A 131 -5.13 -4.04 0.22
CA GLY A 131 -4.47 -4.47 -1.01
C GLY A 131 -3.65 -3.36 -1.66
N HIS A 132 -3.92 -2.08 -1.35
CA HIS A 132 -3.17 -0.95 -1.88
C HIS A 132 -1.72 -0.95 -1.39
N ASP A 133 -1.49 -0.99 -0.07
CA ASP A 133 -0.14 -1.06 0.51
C ASP A 133 0.61 -2.31 0.07
N MET A 134 -0.08 -3.46 -0.01
CA MET A 134 0.50 -4.70 -0.56
C MET A 134 0.93 -4.52 -2.02
N GLY A 135 0.08 -3.92 -2.85
CA GLY A 135 0.38 -3.67 -4.26
C GLY A 135 1.63 -2.80 -4.44
N ILE A 136 1.78 -1.75 -3.62
CA ILE A 136 2.95 -0.87 -3.65
C ILE A 136 4.23 -1.66 -3.35
N ILE A 137 4.33 -2.31 -2.19
CA ILE A 137 5.58 -3.00 -1.81
C ILE A 137 5.89 -4.19 -2.72
N LEU A 138 4.87 -4.89 -3.22
CA LEU A 138 5.06 -6.01 -4.16
C LEU A 138 5.49 -5.51 -5.54
N SER A 139 5.04 -4.33 -5.98
CA SER A 139 5.50 -3.73 -7.23
C SER A 139 6.97 -3.29 -7.18
N GLU A 140 7.49 -3.01 -5.97
CA GLU A 140 8.89 -2.68 -5.73
C GLU A 140 9.77 -3.91 -5.42
N TRP A 141 9.19 -5.11 -5.40
CA TRP A 141 9.91 -6.33 -5.08
C TRP A 141 10.97 -6.66 -6.12
N GLY A 142 12.19 -6.96 -5.66
CA GLY A 142 13.31 -7.31 -6.52
C GLY A 142 13.85 -6.12 -7.33
N ARG A 143 13.53 -4.88 -6.94
CA ARG A 143 13.92 -3.67 -7.69
C ARG A 143 14.84 -2.77 -6.88
N SER A 144 15.76 -2.12 -7.59
CA SER A 144 16.50 -0.99 -7.03
C SER A 144 15.61 0.25 -7.05
N ILE A 145 15.80 1.15 -6.08
CA ILE A 145 15.14 2.46 -6.07
C ILE A 145 15.49 3.30 -7.32
N SER A 146 16.61 3.00 -7.99
CA SER A 146 17.03 3.66 -9.22
C SER A 146 16.32 3.14 -10.49
N ASP A 147 15.51 2.07 -10.40
CA ASP A 147 14.89 1.40 -11.55
C ASP A 147 13.58 2.08 -12.01
N PHE A 148 13.59 3.42 -12.13
CA PHE A 148 12.41 4.21 -12.49
C PHE A 148 11.87 3.93 -13.90
N ALA A 149 12.73 3.48 -14.82
CA ALA A 149 12.36 3.24 -16.22
C ALA A 149 11.89 1.81 -16.51
N LYS A 150 12.01 0.88 -15.55
CA LYS A 150 11.59 -0.52 -15.76
C LYS A 150 10.07 -0.64 -15.56
N PRO A 151 9.34 -1.42 -16.37
CA PRO A 151 7.93 -1.73 -16.09
C PRO A 151 7.79 -2.39 -14.71
N TYR A 152 6.76 -2.04 -13.94
CA TYR A 152 6.47 -2.72 -12.67
C TYR A 152 6.18 -4.20 -12.91
N THR A 153 6.73 -5.04 -12.04
CA THR A 153 6.56 -6.50 -12.07
C THR A 153 6.29 -6.96 -10.65
N PHE A 154 5.43 -7.97 -10.51
CA PHE A 154 5.21 -8.63 -9.23
C PHE A 154 6.22 -9.77 -9.06
N PRO A 155 6.50 -10.19 -7.81
CA PRO A 155 7.24 -11.43 -7.56
C PRO A 155 6.51 -12.63 -8.16
N ASP A 156 7.26 -13.71 -8.39
CA ASP A 156 6.69 -15.02 -8.72
C ASP A 156 5.69 -15.48 -7.64
N ASP A 157 4.68 -16.24 -8.05
CA ASP A 157 3.59 -16.69 -7.17
C ASP A 157 4.07 -17.37 -5.88
N SER A 158 5.16 -18.13 -5.93
CA SER A 158 5.71 -18.81 -4.74
C SER A 158 6.23 -17.83 -3.68
N VAL A 159 6.86 -16.75 -4.14
CA VAL A 159 7.35 -15.66 -3.29
C VAL A 159 6.16 -14.85 -2.80
N LEU A 160 5.26 -14.46 -3.70
CA LEU A 160 4.04 -13.72 -3.38
C LEU A 160 3.24 -14.42 -2.27
N LEU A 161 2.99 -15.72 -2.41
CA LEU A 161 2.25 -16.53 -1.43
C LEU A 161 2.98 -16.60 -0.09
N SER A 162 4.31 -16.75 -0.08
CA SER A 162 5.08 -16.75 1.18
C SER A 162 4.99 -15.42 1.92
N LEU A 163 5.02 -14.30 1.20
CA LEU A 163 4.89 -12.96 1.79
C LEU A 163 3.49 -12.73 2.35
N ILE A 164 2.46 -13.16 1.61
CA ILE A 164 1.07 -13.11 2.07
C ILE A 164 0.87 -13.98 3.31
N ASP A 165 1.48 -15.17 3.36
CA ASP A 165 1.39 -16.07 4.51
C ASP A 165 1.97 -15.44 5.79
N ILE A 166 3.10 -14.73 5.69
CA ILE A 166 3.67 -13.98 6.82
C ILE A 166 2.67 -12.94 7.32
N TYR A 167 2.13 -12.14 6.39
CA TYR A 167 1.16 -11.09 6.70
C TYR A 167 -0.12 -11.66 7.35
N ILE A 168 -0.66 -12.77 6.83
CA ILE A 168 -1.88 -13.40 7.36
C ILE A 168 -1.65 -13.94 8.77
N LYS A 169 -0.54 -14.64 9.00
CA LYS A 169 -0.19 -15.18 10.33
C LYS A 169 -0.09 -14.05 11.36
N GLU A 170 0.58 -12.96 11.02
CA GLU A 170 0.68 -11.81 11.92
C GLU A 170 -0.66 -11.11 12.12
N SER A 171 -1.49 -11.00 11.07
CA SER A 171 -2.83 -10.43 11.18
C SER A 171 -3.69 -11.20 12.17
N GLN A 172 -3.63 -12.54 12.15
CA GLN A 172 -4.33 -13.39 13.12
C GLN A 172 -3.82 -13.19 14.55
N ILE A 173 -2.51 -13.01 14.74
CA ILE A 173 -1.94 -12.67 16.05
C ILE A 173 -2.48 -11.33 16.53
N CYS A 174 -2.48 -10.32 15.66
CA CYS A 174 -3.04 -9.00 15.96
C CYS A 174 -4.51 -9.10 16.36
N GLU A 175 -5.34 -9.81 15.58
CA GLU A 175 -6.75 -10.01 15.92
C GLU A 175 -6.94 -10.61 17.32
N VAL A 176 -6.13 -11.60 17.71
CA VAL A 176 -6.19 -12.21 19.03
C VAL A 176 -5.70 -11.25 20.12
N ALA A 177 -4.61 -10.54 19.89
CA ALA A 177 -4.04 -9.58 20.85
C ALA A 177 -4.97 -8.38 21.09
N TYR A 178 -5.65 -7.91 20.04
CA TYR A 178 -6.55 -6.77 20.06
C TYR A 178 -8.02 -7.16 20.25
N LYS A 179 -8.35 -8.43 20.60
CA LYS A 179 -9.73 -8.89 20.85
C LYS A 179 -10.53 -8.12 21.92
N GLY A 180 -9.89 -7.21 22.67
CA GLY A 180 -10.55 -6.25 23.57
C GLY A 180 -10.85 -4.87 22.96
N TYR A 181 -10.28 -4.56 21.80
CA TYR A 181 -10.43 -3.32 21.04
C TYR A 181 -11.05 -3.64 19.68
N TRP A 182 -12.38 -3.65 19.67
CA TRP A 182 -13.27 -3.73 18.51
C TRP A 182 -13.36 -5.05 17.72
N HIS A 183 -14.58 -5.55 17.67
CA HIS A 183 -14.95 -6.74 16.92
C HIS A 183 -15.02 -6.46 15.42
N ILE A 184 -14.50 -7.40 14.62
CA ILE A 184 -14.76 -7.64 13.19
C ILE A 184 -16.27 -7.55 12.80
N LYS A 185 -17.19 -7.56 13.77
CA LYS A 185 -18.64 -7.36 13.56
C LYS A 185 -19.00 -6.00 12.94
N ASP A 186 -18.17 -4.97 13.06
CA ASP A 186 -18.45 -3.68 12.41
C ASP A 186 -17.89 -3.56 10.97
N GLN A 187 -17.00 -4.46 10.54
CA GLN A 187 -16.58 -4.55 9.12
C GLN A 187 -17.75 -4.95 8.21
N LEU A 188 -18.74 -5.68 8.73
CA LEU A 188 -19.97 -6.02 8.00
C LEU A 188 -20.95 -4.83 7.90
N LYS A 189 -20.86 -3.85 8.80
CA LYS A 189 -21.67 -2.60 8.68
C LYS A 189 -21.05 -1.62 7.68
N GLU A 190 -19.73 -1.67 7.48
CA GLU A 190 -19.04 -0.91 6.44
C GLU A 190 -19.21 -1.51 5.03
N GLN A 191 -19.81 -2.70 4.89
CA GLN A 191 -20.19 -3.19 3.57
C GLN A 191 -21.28 -2.30 2.92
N HIS A 192 -22.11 -1.62 3.72
CA HIS A 192 -23.06 -0.60 3.27
C HIS A 192 -22.40 0.75 2.93
N PHE A 193 -21.11 0.96 3.26
CA PHE A 193 -20.37 2.16 2.86
C PHE A 193 -20.13 2.20 1.33
N PHE A 194 -20.21 1.04 0.68
CA PHE A 194 -20.07 0.87 -0.77
C PHE A 194 -21.39 0.94 -1.54
N ASP A 195 -22.54 0.92 -0.86
CA ASP A 195 -23.85 1.04 -1.52
C ASP A 195 -24.09 2.45 -2.10
N ASN A 196 -23.21 3.42 -1.79
CA ASN A 196 -23.25 4.81 -2.25
C ASN A 196 -21.99 5.24 -3.03
N LEU A 197 -21.16 4.30 -3.50
CA LEU A 197 -20.05 4.56 -4.43
C LEU A 197 -20.45 4.32 -5.88
#